data_AF-A0A1C4FPK7-F1
#
_entry.id   AF-A0A1C4FPK7-F1
#
_cell.length_a   1.000
_cell.length_b   1.000
_cell.length_c   1.000
_cell.angle_alpha   90.00
_cell.angle_beta   90.00
_cell.angle_gamma   90.00
#
_symmetry.space_group_name_H-M   'P 1'
#
loop_
_entity.id
_entity.type
_entity.pdbx_description
1 polymer ?
#
loop_
_entity_poly.entity_id
_entity_poly.type
_entity_poly.pdbx_seq_one_letter_code
_entity_poly.pdbx_strand_id
1 'polypeptide(L)'
;MAKKDIIAEIVEENPSLDPKQLDDNYTVPQLEALQQQLRNEKVIPNTVKYRLKDSNTQYAECYAEGSFTLAGDQEKELPAAPSKTLLDRIEYGFIVEVK
;
A
#
# COMPACT_ATOMS: atom_id res chain seq x y z
N MET A 1 -10.98 -19.18 15.67
CA MET A 1 -11.00 -19.86 14.35
C MET A 1 -10.08 -21.06 14.38
N ALA A 2 -10.29 -22.08 13.54
CA ALA A 2 -9.29 -23.11 13.38
C ALA A 2 -8.16 -22.61 12.47
N LYS A 3 -6.95 -23.17 12.64
CA LYS A 3 -5.77 -22.80 11.86
C LYS A 3 -6.02 -22.87 10.34
N LYS A 4 -6.71 -23.92 9.90
CA LYS A 4 -7.06 -24.14 8.49
C LYS A 4 -8.01 -23.09 7.94
N ASP A 5 -8.94 -22.59 8.74
CA ASP A 5 -9.85 -21.51 8.32
C ASP A 5 -9.06 -20.23 8.05
N ILE A 6 -8.13 -19.88 8.95
CA ILE A 6 -7.29 -18.68 8.81
C ILE A 6 -6.39 -18.78 7.57
N ILE A 7 -5.78 -19.94 7.32
CA ILE A 7 -4.95 -20.16 6.12
C ILE A 7 -5.79 -20.03 4.85
N ALA A 8 -6.98 -20.62 4.81
CA ALA A 8 -7.87 -20.50 3.66
C ALA A 8 -8.24 -19.03 3.39
N GLU A 9 -8.54 -18.26 4.43
CA GLU A 9 -8.88 -16.84 4.32
C GLU A 9 -7.68 -16.00 3.82
N ILE A 10 -6.46 -16.25 4.33
CA ILE A 10 -5.23 -15.59 3.87
C ILE A 10 -4.95 -15.86 2.39
N VAL A 11 -5.09 -17.12 1.95
CA VAL A 11 -4.85 -17.55 0.56
C VAL A 11 -5.95 -17.04 -0.38
N GLU A 12 -7.20 -16.94 0.10
CA GLU A 12 -8.29 -16.34 -0.65
C GLU A 12 -8.01 -14.85 -0.91
N GLU A 13 -7.54 -14.12 0.10
CA GLU A 13 -7.20 -12.69 -0.02
C GLU A 13 -5.86 -12.44 -0.75
N ASN A 14 -4.96 -13.44 -0.74
CA ASN A 14 -3.61 -13.40 -1.29
C ASN A 14 -3.26 -14.75 -1.95
N PRO A 15 -3.75 -14.99 -3.19
CA PRO A 15 -3.60 -16.29 -3.87
C PRO A 15 -2.15 -16.64 -4.25
N SER A 16 -1.21 -15.72 -4.03
CA SER A 16 0.23 -15.93 -4.21
C SER A 16 0.88 -16.74 -3.07
N LEU A 17 0.20 -16.91 -1.93
CA LEU A 17 0.73 -17.64 -0.77
C LEU A 17 0.37 -19.12 -0.84
N ASP A 18 1.33 -20.00 -0.50
CA ASP A 18 1.11 -21.44 -0.51
C ASP A 18 0.52 -21.93 0.83
N PRO A 19 -0.67 -22.55 0.84
CA PRO A 19 -1.35 -22.96 2.08
C PRO A 19 -0.59 -24.03 2.86
N LYS A 20 0.20 -24.90 2.20
CA LYS A 20 1.00 -25.90 2.90
C LYS A 20 2.14 -25.26 3.65
N GLN A 21 2.81 -24.27 3.04
CA GLN A 21 3.87 -23.54 3.73
C GLN A 21 3.35 -22.76 4.94
N LEU A 22 2.14 -22.20 4.83
CA LEU A 22 1.48 -21.52 5.94
C LEU A 22 1.14 -22.49 7.08
N ASP A 23 0.73 -23.72 6.76
CA ASP A 23 0.47 -24.75 7.78
C ASP A 23 1.76 -25.30 8.40
N ASP A 24 2.81 -25.56 7.63
CA ASP A 24 4.04 -26.16 8.18
C ASP A 24 4.88 -25.15 8.99
N ASN A 25 4.91 -23.88 8.60
CA ASN A 25 5.87 -22.92 9.17
C ASN A 25 5.27 -21.95 10.21
N TYR A 26 3.94 -21.79 10.24
CA TYR A 26 3.31 -20.76 11.06
C TYR A 26 2.37 -21.35 12.10
N THR A 27 2.33 -20.69 13.26
CA THR A 27 1.35 -20.97 14.31
C THR A 27 0.10 -20.11 14.12
N VAL A 28 -1.03 -20.51 14.73
CA VAL A 28 -2.29 -19.74 14.69
C VAL A 28 -2.09 -18.23 14.94
N PRO A 29 -1.43 -17.78 16.02
CA PRO A 29 -1.25 -16.34 16.26
C PRO A 29 -0.36 -15.65 15.22
N GLN A 30 0.58 -16.37 14.61
CA GLN A 30 1.41 -15.81 13.54
C GLN A 30 0.63 -15.67 12.23
N LEU A 31 -0.29 -16.59 11.96
CA LEU A 31 -1.19 -16.51 10.81
C LEU A 31 -2.17 -15.34 10.95
N GLU A 32 -2.73 -15.12 12.14
CA GLU A 32 -3.59 -13.95 12.40
C GLU A 32 -2.82 -12.63 12.24
N ALA A 33 -1.57 -12.57 12.74
CA ALA A 33 -0.70 -11.42 12.54
C ALA A 33 -0.35 -11.21 11.06
N LEU A 34 -0.04 -12.28 10.32
CA LEU A 34 0.22 -12.23 8.88
C LEU A 34 -1.00 -11.75 8.10
N GLN A 35 -2.19 -12.25 8.43
CA GLN A 35 -3.45 -11.82 7.83
C GLN A 35 -3.69 -10.32 8.08
N GLN A 36 -3.50 -9.85 9.32
CA GLN A 36 -3.59 -8.43 9.64
C GLN A 36 -2.53 -7.60 8.93
N GLN A 37 -1.30 -8.09 8.81
CA GLN A 37 -0.26 -7.39 8.06
C GLN A 37 -0.60 -7.31 6.57
N LEU A 38 -1.06 -8.38 5.95
CA LEU A 38 -1.48 -8.39 4.54
C LEU A 38 -2.67 -7.48 4.30
N ARG A 39 -3.64 -7.46 5.22
CA ARG A 39 -4.77 -6.52 5.20
C ARG A 39 -4.30 -5.08 5.41
N ASN A 40 -3.40 -4.82 6.34
CA ASN A 40 -2.83 -3.49 6.59
C ASN A 40 -1.90 -3.02 5.47
N GLU A 41 -1.21 -3.93 4.77
CA GLU A 41 -0.37 -3.61 3.61
C GLU A 41 -1.23 -3.30 2.38
N LYS A 42 -2.36 -4.01 2.21
CA LYS A 42 -3.44 -3.61 1.28
C LYS A 42 -4.07 -2.28 1.65
N VAL A 43 -4.04 -1.91 2.92
CA VAL A 43 -4.45 -0.60 3.44
C VAL A 43 -3.22 0.29 3.54
N ILE A 44 -2.62 0.65 2.40
CA ILE A 44 -2.05 2.00 2.34
C ILE A 44 -3.18 2.92 2.81
N PRO A 45 -2.99 3.73 3.87
CA PRO A 45 -4.09 4.44 4.49
C PRO A 45 -4.75 5.40 3.48
N ASN A 46 -5.81 4.92 2.85
CA ASN A 46 -6.68 5.61 1.90
C ASN A 46 -7.50 6.65 2.66
N THR A 47 -6.91 7.83 2.82
CA THR A 47 -7.56 9.15 2.96
C THR A 47 -6.54 10.26 3.14
N VAL A 48 -5.25 9.95 3.22
CA VAL A 48 -4.23 10.99 3.21
C VAL A 48 -4.09 11.46 1.77
N LYS A 49 -4.58 12.68 1.51
CA LYS A 49 -4.34 13.36 0.25
C LYS A 49 -2.94 13.94 0.28
N TYR A 50 -2.33 14.01 -0.88
CA TYR A 50 -1.00 14.55 -1.07
C TYR A 50 -1.09 15.71 -2.05
N ARG A 51 -0.34 16.77 -1.77
CA ARG A 51 -0.20 17.95 -2.62
C ARG A 51 1.26 18.31 -2.83
N LEU A 52 1.54 19.17 -3.79
CA LEU A 52 2.87 19.74 -3.92
C LEU A 52 3.15 20.68 -2.75
N LYS A 53 4.39 20.65 -2.26
CA LYS A 53 4.85 21.63 -1.27
C LYS A 53 4.86 23.04 -1.84
N ASP A 54 5.23 23.17 -3.12
CA ASP A 54 5.24 24.42 -3.86
C ASP A 54 4.30 24.32 -5.05
N SER A 55 3.20 25.07 -5.01
CA SER A 55 2.16 25.09 -6.04
C SER A 55 2.67 25.63 -7.39
N ASN A 56 3.83 26.28 -7.45
CA ASN A 56 4.45 26.70 -8.72
C ASN A 56 5.17 25.55 -9.43
N THR A 57 5.38 24.42 -8.74
CA THR A 57 6.00 23.24 -9.31
C THR A 57 4.95 22.31 -9.92
N GLN A 58 5.43 21.32 -10.68
CA GLN A 58 4.58 20.26 -11.22
C GLN A 58 5.26 18.92 -10.99
N TYR A 59 4.46 17.91 -10.69
CA TYR A 59 4.90 16.53 -10.62
C TYR A 59 4.09 15.70 -11.60
N ALA A 60 4.78 14.97 -12.46
CA ALA A 60 4.16 14.00 -13.32
C ALA A 60 5.04 12.76 -13.35
N GLU A 61 4.43 11.63 -13.03
CA GLU A 61 5.06 10.34 -13.16
C GLU A 61 4.15 9.38 -13.91
N CYS A 62 4.75 8.62 -14.81
CA CYS A 62 4.10 7.56 -15.56
C CYS A 62 4.85 6.26 -15.26
N TYR A 63 4.14 5.24 -14.82
CA TYR A 63 4.67 3.93 -14.48
C TYR A 63 3.77 2.85 -15.08
N ALA A 64 4.21 1.59 -15.03
CA ALA A 64 3.54 0.50 -15.74
C ALA A 64 2.06 0.30 -15.34
N GLU A 65 1.71 0.61 -14.09
CA GLU A 65 0.39 0.40 -13.50
C GLU A 65 -0.47 1.68 -13.42
N GLY A 66 0.00 2.80 -13.98
CA GLY A 66 -0.77 4.05 -13.99
C GLY A 66 0.05 5.31 -14.20
N SER A 67 -0.60 6.45 -13.99
CA SER A 67 0.07 7.74 -13.95
C SER A 67 -0.40 8.55 -12.74
N PHE A 68 0.55 9.24 -12.13
CA PHE A 68 0.28 10.12 -11.00
C PHE A 68 0.79 11.52 -11.32
N THR A 69 -0.12 12.50 -11.26
CA THR A 69 0.17 13.89 -11.59
C THR A 69 -0.42 14.83 -10.55
N LEU A 70 0.40 15.80 -10.14
CA LEU A 70 0.03 16.93 -9.28
C LEU A 70 0.54 18.22 -9.92
N ALA A 71 -0.31 19.24 -9.99
CA ALA A 71 0.06 20.58 -10.46
C ALA A 71 -0.73 21.64 -9.69
N GLY A 72 -0.12 22.79 -9.40
CA GLY A 72 -0.81 23.82 -8.62
C GLY A 72 -1.14 23.32 -7.21
N ASP A 73 -2.33 23.68 -6.75
CA ASP A 73 -2.87 23.29 -5.44
C ASP A 73 -3.68 21.98 -5.49
N GLN A 74 -3.41 21.11 -6.46
CA GLN A 74 -4.09 19.82 -6.53
C GLN A 74 -3.75 18.93 -5.34
N GLU A 75 -4.76 18.23 -4.86
CA GLU A 75 -4.66 17.24 -3.81
C GLU A 75 -5.16 15.90 -4.34
N LYS A 76 -4.31 14.87 -4.30
CA LYS A 76 -4.68 13.52 -4.73
C LYS A 76 -4.18 12.47 -3.75
N GLU A 77 -4.92 11.38 -3.65
CA GLU A 77 -4.51 10.19 -2.93
C GLU A 77 -3.44 9.44 -3.73
N LEU A 78 -2.53 8.77 -3.02
CA LEU A 78 -1.55 7.94 -3.69
C LEU A 78 -2.23 6.78 -4.41
N PRO A 79 -1.67 6.35 -5.55
CA PRO A 79 -2.11 5.11 -6.19
C PRO A 79 -1.88 3.92 -5.25
N ALA A 80 -2.64 2.84 -5.42
CA ALA A 80 -2.56 1.65 -4.58
C ALA A 80 -1.18 0.97 -4.59
N ALA A 81 -0.38 1.21 -5.63
CA ALA A 81 1.02 0.83 -5.70
C ALA A 81 1.83 2.08 -6.09
N PRO A 82 2.22 2.93 -5.12
CA PRO A 82 3.06 4.09 -5.41
C PRO A 82 4.45 3.63 -5.81
N SER A 83 5.00 4.27 -6.83
CA SER A 83 6.37 3.97 -7.25
C SER A 83 7.36 4.40 -6.17
N LYS A 84 8.56 3.82 -6.21
CA LYS A 84 9.66 4.23 -5.34
C LYS A 84 9.99 5.71 -5.50
N THR A 85 9.96 6.24 -6.72
CA THR A 85 10.24 7.65 -7.01
C THR A 85 9.20 8.56 -6.35
N LEU A 86 7.92 8.20 -6.38
CA LEU A 86 6.85 8.94 -5.75
C LEU A 86 7.02 8.97 -4.22
N LEU A 87 7.36 7.83 -3.63
CA LEU A 87 7.66 7.72 -2.18
C LEU A 87 8.89 8.56 -1.80
N ASP A 88 9.97 8.48 -2.57
CA ASP A 88 11.17 9.30 -2.34
C ASP A 88 10.79 10.79 -2.35
N ARG A 89 9.96 11.24 -3.31
CA ARG A 89 9.54 12.65 -3.41
C ARG A 89 8.71 13.13 -2.23
N ILE A 90 7.94 12.24 -1.61
CA ILE A 90 7.22 12.52 -0.37
C ILE A 90 8.23 12.63 0.78
N GLU A 91 9.18 11.70 0.88
CA GLU A 91 10.22 11.69 1.91
C GLU A 91 11.14 12.94 1.84
N TYR A 92 11.51 13.37 0.64
CA TYR A 92 12.25 14.62 0.39
C TYR A 92 11.41 15.88 0.66
N GLY A 93 10.11 15.74 0.92
CA GLY A 93 9.19 16.85 1.16
C GLY A 93 8.90 17.69 -0.08
N PHE A 94 9.05 17.13 -1.28
CA PHE A 94 8.60 17.76 -2.52
C PHE A 94 7.07 17.65 -2.64
N ILE A 95 6.53 16.50 -2.23
CA ILE A 95 5.10 16.23 -2.06
C ILE A 95 4.84 16.13 -0.56
N VAL A 96 3.74 16.71 -0.09
CA VAL A 96 3.39 16.74 1.34
C VAL A 96 1.99 16.22 1.55
N GLU A 97 1.81 15.53 2.67
CA GLU A 97 0.51 15.11 3.17
C GLU A 97 -0.34 16.33 3.52
N VAL A 98 -1.57 16.35 3.04
CA VAL A 98 -2.61 17.30 3.42
C VAL A 98 -3.20 16.80 4.73
N LYS A 99 -3.06 17.61 5.77
CA LYS A 99 -3.64 17.37 7.10
C LYS A 99 -4.99 18.04 7.26
#